data_AF-A0AAV9L8J4-F1
#
_entry.id   AF-A0AAV9L8J4-F1
#
_cell.length_a   1.000
_cell.length_b   1.000
_cell.length_c   1.000
_cell.angle_alpha   90.00
_cell.angle_beta   90.00
_cell.angle_gamma   90.00
#
_symmetry.space_group_name_H-M   'P 1'
#
loop_
_entity.id
_entity.type
_entity.pdbx_description
1 polymer ?
#
loop_
_entity_poly.entity_id
_entity_poly.type
_entity_poly.pdbx_seq_one_letter_code
_entity_poly.pdbx_strand_id
1 'polypeptide(L)'
;MEGKKTKGHQKIPMRKIENRVALLTTFSKRRAGLYKKASELVTECDADIGIMMISSAGKPHSFFHPTVDTIFSRFQNPDMQLSQGIRLDTITARNKVNQLKNRLEELDVVEDAVIARINFYDQMVEVGQKGWWESIEQLNADEVIIFEAWLSDTCSKMHHHLNQSENKVSSSLRRESFGV
;
A
#
# COMPACT_ATOMS: atom_id res chain seq x y z
N MET A 1 -30.72 -22.95 -4.57
CA MET A 1 -29.85 -22.11 -5.42
C MET A 1 -29.96 -20.68 -4.91
N GLU A 2 -28.96 -20.19 -4.16
CA GLU A 2 -28.96 -18.77 -3.73
C GLU A 2 -28.82 -17.86 -4.95
N GLY A 3 -29.79 -16.96 -5.13
CA GLY A 3 -29.77 -15.95 -6.19
C GLY A 3 -28.72 -14.87 -5.93
N LYS A 4 -28.24 -14.20 -7.00
CA LYS A 4 -27.28 -13.10 -6.88
C LYS A 4 -27.85 -11.94 -6.06
N LYS A 5 -27.09 -11.48 -5.05
CA LYS A 5 -27.49 -10.40 -4.12
C LYS A 5 -27.66 -9.04 -4.78
N THR A 6 -26.98 -8.75 -5.89
CA THR A 6 -27.10 -7.47 -6.63
C THR A 6 -27.01 -7.67 -8.14
N LYS A 7 -27.50 -6.68 -8.90
CA LYS A 7 -27.38 -6.63 -10.36
C LYS A 7 -25.95 -6.32 -10.86
N GLY A 8 -24.99 -5.98 -9.98
CA GLY A 8 -23.64 -5.57 -10.37
C GLY A 8 -23.60 -4.23 -11.13
N HIS A 9 -22.47 -3.95 -11.81
CA HIS A 9 -22.32 -2.75 -12.63
C HIS A 9 -23.33 -2.76 -13.78
N GLN A 10 -24.16 -1.72 -13.87
CA GLN A 10 -25.11 -1.55 -14.97
C GLN A 10 -24.63 -0.47 -15.94
N LYS A 11 -24.63 -0.80 -17.24
CA LYS A 11 -24.30 0.17 -18.29
C LYS A 11 -25.36 1.28 -18.30
N ILE A 12 -24.92 2.54 -18.30
CA ILE A 12 -25.79 3.71 -18.39
C ILE A 12 -25.45 4.50 -19.67
N PRO A 13 -26.43 5.18 -20.28
CA PRO A 13 -26.18 6.02 -21.45
C PRO A 13 -25.29 7.22 -21.10
N MET A 14 -24.41 7.63 -22.03
CA MET A 14 -23.55 8.81 -21.89
C MET A 14 -24.31 10.09 -22.23
N ARG A 15 -25.24 10.45 -21.34
CA ARG A 15 -26.05 11.67 -21.39
C ARG A 15 -26.26 12.20 -19.97
N LYS A 16 -26.88 13.38 -19.84
CA LYS A 16 -27.25 13.94 -18.54
C LYS A 16 -28.12 12.94 -17.76
N ILE A 17 -27.78 12.73 -16.48
CA ILE A 17 -28.57 11.89 -15.58
C ILE A 17 -29.64 12.78 -14.95
N GLU A 18 -30.91 12.52 -15.27
CA GLU A 18 -32.04 13.33 -14.78
C GLU A 18 -32.39 13.03 -13.32
N ASN A 19 -32.25 11.78 -12.89
CA ASN A 19 -32.50 11.42 -11.50
C ASN A 19 -31.43 12.07 -10.59
N ARG A 20 -31.86 13.00 -9.74
CA ARG A 20 -30.97 13.80 -8.88
C ARG A 20 -30.11 12.97 -7.93
N VAL A 21 -30.66 11.91 -7.33
CA VAL A 21 -29.92 11.04 -6.40
C VAL A 21 -28.85 10.24 -7.15
N ALA A 22 -29.22 9.68 -8.29
CA ALA A 22 -28.29 8.95 -9.17
C ALA A 22 -27.20 9.88 -9.73
N LEU A 23 -27.54 11.13 -10.06
CA LEU A 23 -26.59 12.15 -10.52
C LEU A 23 -25.55 12.47 -9.43
N LEU A 24 -25.98 12.76 -8.20
CA LEU A 24 -25.06 13.07 -7.08
C LEU A 24 -24.17 11.88 -6.72
N THR A 25 -24.74 10.68 -6.71
CA THR A 25 -23.99 9.44 -6.44
C THR A 25 -22.96 9.18 -7.54
N THR A 26 -23.37 9.30 -8.80
CA THR A 26 -22.49 9.13 -9.96
C THR A 26 -21.39 10.18 -9.99
N PHE A 27 -21.71 11.44 -9.70
CA PHE A 27 -20.71 12.51 -9.58
C PHE A 27 -19.66 12.15 -8.54
N SER A 28 -20.08 11.74 -7.35
CA SER A 28 -19.17 11.38 -6.26
C SER A 28 -18.25 10.22 -6.64
N LYS A 29 -18.81 9.16 -7.24
CA LYS A 29 -18.04 7.99 -7.69
C LYS A 29 -17.08 8.32 -8.84
N ARG A 30 -17.57 9.03 -9.86
CA ARG A 30 -16.74 9.42 -11.03
C ARG A 30 -15.65 10.40 -10.65
N ARG A 31 -15.93 11.37 -9.77
CA ARG A 31 -14.93 12.29 -9.22
C ARG A 31 -13.81 11.54 -8.50
N ALA A 32 -14.16 10.61 -7.62
CA ALA A 32 -13.18 9.80 -6.91
C ALA A 32 -12.33 8.94 -7.88
N GLY A 33 -12.97 8.29 -8.86
CA GLY A 33 -12.26 7.53 -9.89
C GLY A 33 -11.35 8.40 -10.76
N LEU A 34 -11.80 9.59 -11.14
CA LEU A 34 -11.01 10.56 -11.90
C LEU A 34 -9.78 11.02 -11.11
N TYR A 35 -9.94 11.34 -9.82
CA TYR A 35 -8.82 11.73 -8.96
C TYR A 35 -7.82 10.59 -8.76
N LYS A 36 -8.31 9.36 -8.62
CA LYS A 36 -7.44 8.18 -8.56
C LYS A 36 -6.60 8.09 -9.84
N LYS A 37 -7.22 8.19 -11.02
CA LYS A 37 -6.49 8.16 -12.30
C LYS A 37 -5.53 9.33 -12.49
N ALA A 38 -5.90 10.53 -12.06
CA ALA A 38 -5.00 11.67 -12.08
C ALA A 38 -3.78 11.44 -11.17
N SER A 39 -3.98 10.90 -9.97
CA SER A 39 -2.89 10.54 -9.06
C SER A 39 -1.98 9.46 -9.65
N GLU A 40 -2.53 8.44 -10.29
CA GLU A 40 -1.75 7.41 -10.97
C GLU A 40 -0.87 8.04 -12.08
N LEU A 41 -1.43 8.93 -12.91
CA LEU A 41 -0.67 9.61 -13.97
C LEU A 41 0.44 10.53 -13.41
N VAL A 42 0.17 11.22 -12.30
CA VAL A 42 1.17 12.02 -11.59
C VAL A 42 2.33 11.14 -11.13
N THR A 43 2.02 10.01 -10.48
CA THR A 43 3.03 9.11 -9.91
C THR A 43 3.84 8.36 -10.97
N GLU A 44 3.23 8.02 -12.12
CA GLU A 44 3.91 7.25 -13.17
C GLU A 44 4.61 8.12 -14.22
N CYS A 45 4.10 9.32 -14.49
CA CYS A 45 4.58 10.15 -15.59
C CYS A 45 5.09 11.53 -15.16
N ASP A 46 5.13 11.84 -13.85
CA ASP A 46 5.42 13.19 -13.33
C ASP A 46 4.57 14.28 -14.01
N ALA A 47 3.30 13.96 -14.26
CA ALA A 47 2.41 14.79 -15.07
C ALA A 47 1.89 16.01 -14.30
N ASP A 48 1.95 17.19 -14.94
CA ASP A 48 1.28 18.41 -14.47
C ASP A 48 -0.23 18.31 -14.77
N ILE A 49 -1.07 18.21 -13.73
CA ILE A 49 -2.51 18.02 -13.87
C ILE A 49 -3.28 19.03 -13.03
N GLY A 50 -4.24 19.71 -13.65
CA GLY A 50 -5.25 20.53 -12.99
C GLY A 50 -6.66 20.08 -13.34
N ILE A 51 -7.49 19.84 -12.33
CA ILE A 51 -8.89 19.47 -12.47
C ILE A 51 -9.72 20.36 -11.55
N MET A 52 -10.73 21.03 -12.11
CA MET A 52 -11.71 21.81 -11.37
C MET A 52 -13.13 21.39 -11.81
N MET A 53 -13.99 21.12 -10.84
CA MET A 53 -15.37 20.69 -11.06
C MET A 53 -16.30 21.36 -10.06
N ILE A 54 -17.50 21.72 -10.49
CA ILE A 54 -18.56 22.20 -9.61
C ILE A 54 -19.68 21.15 -9.60
N SER A 55 -20.04 20.67 -8.42
CA SER A 55 -21.16 19.75 -8.26
C SER A 55 -22.50 20.44 -8.57
N SER A 56 -23.54 19.67 -8.85
CA SER A 56 -24.90 20.22 -8.99
C SER A 56 -25.45 20.87 -7.70
N ALA A 57 -24.77 20.67 -6.56
CA ALA A 57 -25.03 21.36 -5.31
C ALA A 57 -24.26 22.69 -5.16
N GLY A 58 -23.55 23.13 -6.21
CA GLY A 58 -22.74 24.35 -6.20
C GLY A 58 -21.40 24.22 -5.46
N LYS A 59 -21.05 23.04 -4.96
CA LYS A 59 -19.79 22.82 -4.22
C LYS A 59 -18.63 22.60 -5.20
N PRO A 60 -17.54 23.39 -5.13
CA PRO A 60 -16.35 23.18 -5.93
C PRO A 60 -15.53 21.98 -5.42
N HIS A 61 -14.88 21.30 -6.34
CA HIS A 61 -13.95 20.21 -6.09
C HIS A 61 -12.77 20.34 -7.04
N SER A 62 -11.56 20.18 -6.52
CA SER A 62 -10.35 20.31 -7.32
C SER A 62 -9.28 19.27 -7.00
N PHE A 63 -8.44 19.00 -8.00
CA PHE A 63 -7.21 18.24 -7.89
C PHE A 63 -6.14 18.98 -8.68
N PHE A 64 -4.99 19.23 -8.05
CA PHE A 64 -3.87 19.91 -8.69
C PHE A 64 -2.57 19.24 -8.29
N HIS A 65 -1.70 19.03 -9.27
CA HIS A 65 -0.32 18.64 -9.09
C HIS A 65 0.52 19.30 -10.19
N PRO A 66 1.68 19.90 -9.91
CA PRO A 66 2.38 19.91 -8.62
C PRO A 66 1.78 20.87 -7.59
N THR A 67 1.39 22.07 -7.99
CA THR A 67 0.66 23.03 -7.14
C THR A 67 -0.36 23.79 -7.96
N VAL A 68 -1.32 24.44 -7.29
CA VAL A 68 -2.33 25.28 -7.97
C VAL A 68 -1.67 26.42 -8.72
N ASP A 69 -0.73 27.13 -8.08
CA ASP A 69 -0.08 28.31 -8.67
C ASP A 69 0.76 27.94 -9.89
N THR A 70 1.44 26.80 -9.86
CA THR A 70 2.22 26.31 -11.01
C THR A 70 1.31 26.01 -12.20
N ILE A 71 0.23 25.27 -11.96
CA ILE A 71 -0.73 24.92 -13.01
C ILE A 71 -1.41 26.18 -13.56
N PHE A 72 -1.83 27.08 -12.68
CA PHE A 72 -2.51 28.31 -13.08
C PHE A 72 -1.58 29.25 -13.85
N SER A 73 -0.33 29.42 -13.39
CA SER A 73 0.68 30.24 -14.10
C SER A 73 0.95 29.70 -15.50
N ARG A 74 1.15 28.39 -15.64
CA ARG A 74 1.36 27.73 -16.95
C ARG A 74 0.13 27.80 -17.85
N PHE A 75 -1.07 27.71 -17.27
CA PHE A 75 -2.31 27.82 -18.02
C PHE A 75 -2.51 29.23 -18.59
N GLN A 76 -2.18 30.27 -17.81
CA GLN A 76 -2.27 31.65 -18.28
C GLN A 76 -1.22 31.98 -19.33
N ASN A 77 0.02 31.54 -19.11
CA ASN A 77 1.12 31.78 -20.02
C ASN A 77 2.09 30.58 -20.00
N PRO A 78 2.05 29.72 -21.03
CA PRO A 78 2.88 28.51 -21.10
C PRO A 78 4.39 28.79 -21.05
N ASP A 79 4.81 29.95 -21.58
CA ASP A 79 6.22 30.35 -21.65
C ASP A 79 6.67 31.15 -20.42
N MET A 80 5.79 31.35 -19.45
CA MET A 80 6.10 32.12 -18.24
C MET A 80 7.15 31.40 -17.40
N GLN A 81 8.24 32.13 -17.11
CA GLN A 81 9.16 31.71 -16.08
C GLN A 81 8.51 31.84 -14.71
N LEU A 82 8.40 30.72 -14.01
CA LEU A 82 7.87 30.67 -12.66
C LEU A 82 8.80 31.42 -11.69
N SER A 83 8.21 32.15 -10.75
CA SER A 83 8.96 32.79 -9.68
C SER A 83 9.72 31.76 -8.83
N GLN A 84 10.78 32.19 -8.16
CA GLN A 84 11.62 31.28 -7.36
C GLN A 84 10.82 30.52 -6.29
N GLY A 85 9.84 31.17 -5.65
CA GLY A 85 8.95 30.53 -4.68
C GLY A 85 8.11 29.41 -5.30
N ILE A 86 7.41 29.70 -6.41
CA ILE A 86 6.56 28.71 -7.09
C ILE A 86 7.38 27.53 -7.60
N ARG A 87 8.62 27.77 -8.08
CA ARG A 87 9.55 26.71 -8.47
C ARG A 87 9.92 25.82 -7.30
N LEU A 88 10.21 26.39 -6.13
CA LEU A 88 10.56 25.63 -4.93
C LEU A 88 9.38 24.77 -4.44
N ASP A 89 8.18 25.34 -4.42
CA ASP A 89 6.97 24.61 -4.05
C ASP A 89 6.67 23.46 -5.02
N THR A 90 6.89 23.69 -6.31
CA THR A 90 6.78 22.66 -7.35
C THR A 90 7.72 21.49 -7.11
N ILE A 91 9.01 21.78 -6.88
CA ILE A 91 10.02 20.75 -6.60
C ILE A 91 9.65 19.99 -5.33
N THR A 92 9.20 20.70 -4.30
CA THR A 92 8.81 20.09 -3.02
C THR A 92 7.63 19.15 -3.18
N ALA A 93 6.60 19.56 -3.93
CA ALA A 93 5.43 18.72 -4.21
C ALA A 93 5.81 17.44 -4.97
N ARG A 94 6.67 17.54 -6.00
CA ARG A 94 7.15 16.38 -6.75
C ARG A 94 8.01 15.44 -5.91
N ASN A 95 8.94 15.99 -5.14
CA ASN A 95 9.78 15.19 -4.23
C ASN A 95 8.93 14.41 -3.23
N LYS A 96 7.85 15.00 -2.72
CA LYS A 96 6.93 14.32 -1.81
C LYS A 96 6.20 13.15 -2.48
N VAL A 97 5.77 13.31 -3.74
CA VAL A 97 5.16 12.20 -4.49
C VAL A 97 6.16 11.07 -4.68
N ASN A 98 7.39 11.38 -5.11
CA ASN A 98 8.44 10.38 -5.30
C ASN A 98 8.79 9.66 -3.99
N GLN A 99 8.90 10.40 -2.89
CA GLN A 99 9.13 9.81 -1.57
C GLN A 99 8.01 8.84 -1.17
N LEU A 100 6.74 9.20 -1.42
CA LEU A 100 5.61 8.33 -1.12
C LEU A 100 5.58 7.10 -2.03
N LYS A 101 5.96 7.23 -3.31
CA LYS A 101 6.09 6.11 -4.25
C LYS A 101 7.12 5.11 -3.74
N ASN A 102 8.33 5.56 -3.39
CA ASN A 102 9.38 4.68 -2.87
C ASN A 102 8.95 3.95 -1.59
N ARG A 103 8.27 4.64 -0.66
CA ARG A 103 7.75 4.00 0.56
C ARG A 103 6.67 2.97 0.27
N LEU A 104 5.88 3.17 -0.78
CA LEU A 104 4.87 2.21 -1.21
C LEU A 104 5.54 0.95 -1.77
N GLU A 105 6.59 1.11 -2.59
CA GLU A 105 7.39 0.00 -3.11
C GLU A 105 8.07 -0.80 -1.99
N GLU A 106 8.60 -0.13 -0.96
CA GLU A 106 9.14 -0.80 0.23
C GLU A 106 8.08 -1.65 0.97
N LEU A 107 6.85 -1.15 1.08
CA LEU A 107 5.76 -1.88 1.74
C LEU A 107 5.27 -3.08 0.92
N ASP A 108 5.26 -2.98 -0.41
CA ASP A 108 4.87 -4.06 -1.32
C ASP A 108 5.80 -5.28 -1.18
N VAL A 109 7.11 -5.03 -1.10
CA VAL A 109 8.11 -6.08 -0.83
C VAL A 109 7.88 -6.77 0.51
N VAL A 110 7.49 -6.01 1.54
CA VAL A 110 7.17 -6.57 2.86
C VAL A 110 5.88 -7.40 2.81
N GLU A 111 4.85 -6.90 2.12
CA GLU A 111 3.58 -7.60 1.94
C GLU A 111 3.80 -8.94 1.22
N ASP A 112 4.55 -8.95 0.12
CA ASP A 112 4.91 -10.17 -0.62
C ASP A 112 5.66 -11.18 0.26
N ALA A 113 6.63 -10.71 1.07
CA ALA A 113 7.35 -11.58 1.99
C ALA A 113 6.45 -12.18 3.08
N VAL A 114 5.47 -11.41 3.57
CA VAL A 114 4.48 -11.88 4.54
C VAL A 114 3.54 -12.90 3.90
N ILE A 115 3.03 -12.63 2.69
CA ILE A 115 2.17 -13.56 1.95
C ILE A 115 2.90 -14.87 1.66
N ALA A 116 4.16 -14.81 1.19
CA ALA A 116 4.97 -16.00 0.95
C ALA A 116 5.15 -16.83 2.24
N ARG A 117 5.36 -16.16 3.38
CA ARG A 117 5.48 -16.84 4.68
C ARG A 117 4.16 -17.47 5.14
N ILE A 118 3.02 -16.80 4.96
CA ILE A 118 1.70 -17.36 5.27
C ILE A 118 1.45 -18.61 4.42
N ASN A 119 1.67 -18.51 3.11
CA ASN A 119 1.48 -19.63 2.19
C ASN A 119 2.39 -20.82 2.53
N PHE A 120 3.64 -20.57 2.97
CA PHE A 120 4.54 -21.60 3.45
C PHE A 120 3.96 -22.34 4.66
N TYR A 121 3.43 -21.62 5.65
CA TYR A 121 2.79 -22.23 6.81
C TYR A 121 1.51 -23.01 6.44
N ASP A 122 0.66 -22.46 5.58
CA ASP A 122 -0.56 -23.14 5.11
C ASP A 122 -0.20 -24.44 4.37
N GLN A 123 0.83 -24.42 3.52
CA GLN A 123 1.30 -25.62 2.83
C GLN A 123 1.85 -26.67 3.82
N MET A 124 2.55 -26.26 4.88
CA MET A 124 2.98 -27.20 5.92
C MET A 124 1.80 -27.82 6.68
N VAL A 125 0.72 -27.05 6.91
CA VAL A 125 -0.52 -27.53 7.53
C VAL A 125 -1.32 -28.43 6.58
N GLU A 126 -1.21 -28.26 5.27
CA GLU A 126 -1.86 -29.14 4.29
C GLU A 126 -1.07 -30.41 3.98
N VAL A 127 0.27 -30.31 3.87
CA VAL A 127 1.19 -31.47 3.70
C VAL A 127 1.22 -32.32 4.97
N GLY A 128 1.18 -31.68 6.13
CA GLY A 128 0.81 -32.33 7.37
C GLY A 128 -0.69 -32.57 7.41
N GLN A 129 -1.18 -33.60 6.72
CA GLN A 129 -2.56 -34.05 6.85
C GLN A 129 -3.01 -33.96 8.32
N LYS A 130 -4.14 -33.27 8.55
CA LYS A 130 -4.95 -33.31 9.78
C LYS A 130 -4.72 -34.60 10.57
N GLY A 131 -3.87 -34.58 11.60
CA GLY A 131 -3.73 -35.73 12.50
C GLY A 131 -2.40 -35.89 13.22
N TRP A 132 -1.27 -35.49 12.64
CA TRP A 132 0.02 -35.96 13.18
C TRP A 132 0.48 -35.27 14.49
N TRP A 133 -0.02 -34.06 14.78
CA TRP A 133 0.25 -33.34 16.02
C TRP A 133 -0.85 -33.47 17.07
N GLU A 134 -1.93 -34.23 16.81
CA GLU A 134 -3.00 -34.45 17.79
C GLU A 134 -2.60 -35.47 18.88
N SER A 135 -1.53 -36.24 18.68
CA SER A 135 -0.92 -37.09 19.70
C SER A 135 0.52 -37.46 19.36
N ILE A 136 1.50 -36.86 20.06
CA ILE A 136 2.94 -37.22 20.02
C ILE A 136 3.16 -38.72 20.32
N GLU A 137 2.20 -39.34 21.01
CA GLU A 137 2.21 -40.77 21.37
C GLU A 137 2.00 -41.72 20.17
N GLN A 138 1.61 -41.22 19.00
CA GLN A 138 1.32 -42.04 17.81
C GLN A 138 2.44 -42.06 16.76
N LEU A 139 3.58 -41.42 17.05
CA LEU A 139 4.71 -41.33 16.13
C LEU A 139 5.41 -42.69 15.99
N ASN A 140 5.70 -43.10 14.74
CA ASN A 140 6.56 -44.25 14.50
C ASN A 140 8.06 -43.86 14.60
N ALA A 141 8.96 -44.85 14.58
CA ALA A 141 10.38 -44.63 14.85
C ALA A 141 11.07 -43.69 13.84
N ASP A 142 10.74 -43.80 12.55
CA ASP A 142 11.33 -42.96 11.50
C ASP A 142 10.81 -41.52 11.60
N GLU A 143 9.55 -41.40 11.99
CA GLU A 143 8.82 -40.16 12.23
C GLU A 143 9.35 -39.36 13.43
N VAL A 144 9.75 -40.04 14.52
CA VAL A 144 10.38 -39.42 15.69
C VAL A 144 11.71 -38.77 15.32
N ILE A 145 12.51 -39.40 14.46
CA ILE A 145 13.82 -38.88 14.04
C ILE A 145 13.65 -37.58 13.23
N ILE A 146 12.67 -37.54 12.33
CA ILE A 146 12.37 -36.35 11.54
C ILE A 146 11.90 -35.20 12.45
N PHE A 147 11.06 -35.52 13.44
CA PHE A 147 10.58 -34.53 14.41
C PHE A 147 11.70 -33.96 15.28
N GLU A 148 12.59 -34.81 15.77
CA GLU A 148 13.75 -34.40 16.56
C GLU A 148 14.66 -33.45 15.78
N ALA A 149 14.95 -33.77 14.52
CA ALA A 149 15.76 -32.92 13.65
C ALA A 149 15.13 -31.53 13.45
N TRP A 150 13.81 -31.47 13.27
CA TRP A 150 13.08 -30.21 13.14
C TRP A 150 13.06 -29.38 14.43
N LEU A 151 12.83 -30.01 15.59
CA LEU A 151 12.91 -29.33 16.88
C LEU A 151 14.31 -28.77 17.14
N SER A 152 15.35 -29.54 16.80
CA SER A 152 16.74 -29.12 16.94
C SER A 152 17.08 -27.91 16.07
N ASP A 153 16.65 -27.90 14.81
CA ASP A 153 16.82 -26.75 13.91
C ASP A 153 16.05 -25.51 14.42
N THR A 154 14.82 -25.70 14.88
CA THR A 154 13.98 -24.60 15.40
C THR A 154 14.58 -24.01 16.68
N CYS A 155 15.01 -24.85 17.63
CA CYS A 155 15.71 -24.42 18.84
C CYS A 155 17.00 -23.67 18.50
N SER A 156 17.78 -24.15 17.53
CA SER A 156 19.00 -23.49 17.08
C SER A 156 18.73 -22.09 16.50
N LYS A 157 17.67 -21.96 15.69
CA LYS A 157 17.24 -20.67 15.13
C LYS A 157 16.76 -19.71 16.22
N MET A 158 15.97 -20.18 17.18
CA MET A 158 15.53 -19.37 18.31
C MET A 158 16.70 -18.90 19.18
N HIS A 159 17.65 -19.79 19.47
CA HIS A 159 18.84 -19.46 20.23
C HIS A 159 19.72 -18.44 19.51
N HIS A 160 19.85 -18.56 18.18
CA HIS A 160 20.53 -17.56 17.36
C HIS A 160 19.85 -16.18 17.44
N HIS A 161 18.52 -16.12 17.35
CA HIS A 161 17.77 -14.87 17.49
C HIS A 161 17.90 -14.24 18.88
N LEU A 162 17.89 -15.05 19.94
CA LEU A 162 18.11 -14.57 21.30
C LEU A 162 19.51 -13.96 21.46
N ASN A 163 20.56 -14.65 21.01
CA ASN A 163 21.93 -14.15 21.06
C ASN A 163 22.12 -12.88 20.22
N GLN A 164 21.44 -12.77 19.07
CA GLN A 164 21.43 -11.52 18.30
C GLN A 164 20.76 -10.37 19.09
N SER A 165 19.66 -10.64 19.79
CA SER A 165 18.94 -9.65 20.58
C SER A 165 19.74 -9.19 21.82
N GLU A 166 20.39 -10.11 22.53
CA GLU A 166 21.24 -9.82 23.69
C GLU A 166 22.51 -9.04 23.29
N ASN A 167 23.12 -9.38 22.15
CA ASN A 167 24.25 -8.62 21.61
C ASN A 167 23.83 -7.20 21.21
N LYS A 168 22.62 -7.03 20.70
CA LYS A 168 22.08 -5.71 20.34
C LYS A 168 21.82 -4.85 21.60
N VAL A 169 21.26 -5.44 22.65
CA VAL A 169 21.04 -4.79 23.96
C VAL A 169 22.36 -4.46 24.67
N SER A 170 23.35 -5.34 24.62
CA SER A 170 24.69 -5.09 25.18
C SER A 170 25.44 -3.98 24.44
N SER A 171 25.22 -3.85 23.12
CA SER A 171 25.79 -2.77 22.32
C SER A 171 25.14 -1.40 22.56
N SER A 172 23.88 -1.35 23.01
CA SER A 172 23.20 -0.10 23.39
C SER A 172 23.60 0.35 24.79
N LEU A 173 23.72 -0.57 25.76
CA LEU A 173 24.21 -0.26 27.12
C LEU A 173 25.67 0.24 27.14
N ARG A 174 26.53 -0.26 26.24
CA ARG A 174 27.91 0.24 26.10
C ARG A 174 28.00 1.65 25.54
N ARG A 175 27.02 2.10 24.72
CA ARG A 175 26.99 3.48 24.21
C ARG A 175 26.53 4.48 25.26
N GLU A 176 25.68 4.07 26.20
CA GLU A 176 25.25 4.94 27.33
C GLU A 176 26.35 5.11 28.40
N SER A 177 27.28 4.16 28.52
CA SER A 177 28.37 4.23 29.53
C SER A 177 29.59 5.06 29.10
N PHE A 178 29.69 5.48 27.83
CA PHE A 178 30.79 6.30 27.30
C PHE A 178 30.33 7.68 26.79
N GLY A 179 29.09 8.08 27.10
CA GLY A 179 28.59 9.44 26.88
C GLY A 179 28.85 10.33 28.09
N VAL A 180 30.12 10.69 28.31
CA VAL A 180 30.53 11.92 29.00
C VAL A 180 31.43 12.70 28.05
#